data_AF-A0A418VDD6-F1
#
_entry.id   AF-A0A418VDD6-F1
#
_cell.length_a   1.000
_cell.length_b   1.000
_cell.length_c   1.000
_cell.angle_alpha   90.00
_cell.angle_beta   90.00
_cell.angle_gamma   90.00
#
_symmetry.space_group_name_H-M   'P 1'
#
loop_
_entity.id
_entity.type
_entity.pdbx_description
1 polymer ?
#
loop_
_entity_poly.entity_id
_entity_poly.type
_entity_poly.pdbx_seq_one_letter_code
_entity_poly.pdbx_strand_id
1 'polypeptide(L)'
;MARLWRKKSKRADEPGSPLPKSLRLPKMSQKFKLREEADADLDAIWEYIAVDDVTAANAVLNRITDTLDWLAETPMAGRARPELGAGLRSFAVRGYSIFYTPGGGNSIDVLRIMHGRQNIEPDDFKDH
;
A
#
# COMPACT_ATOMS: atom_id res chain seq x y z
N MET A 1 -22.10 18.41 -17.35
CA MET A 1 -23.41 18.59 -16.70
C MET A 1 -23.67 17.42 -15.77
N ALA A 2 -23.90 17.72 -14.50
CA ALA A 2 -23.98 16.81 -13.37
C ALA A 2 -25.02 15.69 -13.51
N ARG A 3 -24.70 14.50 -12.98
CA ARG A 3 -25.70 13.52 -12.54
C ARG A 3 -25.61 13.32 -11.03
N LEU A 4 -26.53 14.03 -10.39
CA LEU A 4 -27.15 13.83 -9.07
C LEU A 4 -27.01 12.41 -8.48
N TRP A 5 -26.30 12.28 -7.36
CA TRP A 5 -26.40 11.14 -6.45
C TRP A 5 -27.64 11.33 -5.56
N ARG A 6 -28.74 10.63 -5.89
CA ARG A 6 -29.99 10.63 -5.10
C ARG A 6 -30.01 9.43 -4.15
N LYS A 7 -29.75 9.69 -2.88
CA LYS A 7 -30.39 9.13 -1.68
C LYS A 7 -31.08 7.75 -1.85
N LYS A 8 -30.41 6.66 -1.46
CA LYS A 8 -31.05 5.57 -0.70
C LYS A 8 -30.02 4.74 0.09
N SER A 9 -30.30 4.64 1.38
CA SER A 9 -29.61 3.85 2.39
C SER A 9 -29.87 2.34 2.21
N LYS A 10 -28.92 1.55 2.72
CA LYS A 10 -28.90 0.10 2.97
C LYS A 10 -28.66 -0.83 1.78
N ARG A 11 -27.40 -1.28 1.66
CA ARG A 11 -26.94 -2.68 1.68
C ARG A 11 -25.41 -2.67 1.74
N ALA A 12 -24.86 -3.11 2.87
CA ALA A 12 -23.45 -3.31 3.07
C ALA A 12 -23.16 -4.77 2.75
N ASP A 13 -23.03 -5.10 1.46
CA ASP A 13 -22.63 -6.41 0.93
C ASP A 13 -22.26 -6.26 -0.57
N GLU A 14 -21.35 -5.34 -0.89
CA GLU A 14 -20.66 -5.34 -2.19
C GLU A 14 -19.19 -5.74 -1.96
N PRO A 15 -18.73 -6.89 -2.48
CA PRO A 15 -17.31 -7.21 -2.50
C PRO A 15 -16.63 -6.30 -3.53
N GLY A 16 -15.66 -5.49 -3.07
CA GLY A 16 -14.93 -4.52 -3.90
C GLY A 16 -15.36 -3.05 -3.74
N SER A 17 -15.98 -2.66 -2.61
CA SER A 17 -16.11 -1.23 -2.30
C SER A 17 -14.75 -0.68 -1.83
N PRO A 18 -14.14 0.28 -2.54
CA PRO A 18 -12.88 0.87 -2.12
C PRO A 18 -13.05 1.44 -0.72
N LEU A 19 -12.00 1.28 0.11
CA LEU A 19 -12.02 1.66 1.51
C LEU A 19 -12.69 3.03 1.69
N PRO A 20 -13.63 3.18 2.66
CA PRO A 20 -14.30 4.45 2.87
C PRO A 20 -13.24 5.52 3.13
N LYS A 21 -13.28 6.63 2.37
CA LYS A 21 -12.31 7.75 2.44
C LYS A 21 -12.08 8.32 3.86
N SER A 22 -12.96 7.97 4.80
CA SER A 22 -12.89 8.31 6.22
C SER A 22 -11.96 7.40 7.05
N LEU A 23 -11.45 6.30 6.50
CA LEU A 23 -10.33 5.54 7.06
C LEU A 23 -8.98 6.02 6.50
N ARG A 24 -8.90 7.30 6.10
CA ARG A 24 -7.62 8.00 6.04
C ARG A 24 -7.06 8.02 7.45
N LEU A 25 -6.06 7.18 7.69
CA LEU A 25 -5.24 7.17 8.89
C LEU A 25 -4.91 8.61 9.32
N PRO A 26 -4.89 8.91 10.63
CA PRO A 26 -4.62 10.25 11.11
C PRO A 26 -3.32 10.77 10.49
N LYS A 27 -3.42 11.91 9.80
CA LYS A 27 -2.29 12.63 9.19
C LYS A 27 -1.16 12.80 10.20
N MET A 28 -0.08 12.04 10.03
CA MET A 28 1.21 12.33 10.65
C MET A 28 2.28 12.33 9.54
N SER A 29 2.30 13.41 8.76
CA SER A 29 3.39 13.76 7.86
C SER A 29 3.87 12.64 6.91
N GLN A 30 2.97 12.01 6.13
CA GLN A 30 3.39 10.98 5.17
C GLN A 30 4.44 11.55 4.21
N LYS A 31 5.70 11.15 4.40
CA LYS A 31 6.81 11.49 3.52
C LYS A 31 6.99 10.44 2.42
N PHE A 32 5.96 9.67 2.10
CA PHE A 32 6.01 8.72 1.00
C PHE A 32 4.93 9.01 -0.03
N LYS A 33 5.17 8.59 -1.27
CA LYS A 33 4.20 8.65 -2.36
C LYS A 33 3.82 7.22 -2.74
N LEU A 34 2.53 6.92 -2.71
CA LEU A 34 2.00 5.66 -3.22
C LEU A 34 1.79 5.79 -4.74
N ARG A 35 2.28 4.80 -5.49
CA ARG A 35 1.79 4.53 -6.84
C ARG A 35 0.36 4.01 -6.78
N GLU A 36 -0.36 4.09 -7.90
CA GLU A 36 -1.75 3.60 -7.98
C GLU A 36 -1.84 2.11 -7.65
N GLU A 37 -0.85 1.33 -8.09
CA GLU A 37 -0.74 -0.10 -7.82
C GLU A 37 -0.48 -0.39 -6.34
N ALA A 38 0.37 0.40 -5.67
CA ALA A 38 0.60 0.26 -4.24
C ALA A 38 -0.65 0.58 -3.40
N ASP A 39 -1.45 1.56 -3.83
CA ASP A 39 -2.74 1.89 -3.19
C ASP A 39 -3.74 0.74 -3.37
N ALA A 40 -3.84 0.20 -4.57
CA ALA A 40 -4.67 -0.97 -4.86
C ALA A 40 -4.24 -2.23 -4.09
N ASP A 41 -2.92 -2.42 -3.89
CA ASP A 41 -2.39 -3.51 -3.08
C ASP A 41 -2.84 -3.40 -1.62
N LEU A 42 -2.83 -2.19 -1.03
CA LEU A 42 -3.31 -1.97 0.35
C LEU A 42 -4.80 -2.28 0.49
N ASP A 43 -5.61 -1.84 -0.48
CA ASP A 43 -7.04 -2.14 -0.53
C ASP A 43 -7.26 -3.67 -0.59
N ALA A 44 -6.57 -4.37 -1.50
CA ALA A 44 -6.68 -5.81 -1.67
C ALA A 44 -6.25 -6.59 -0.41
N ILE A 45 -5.19 -6.14 0.27
CA ILE A 45 -4.73 -6.73 1.54
C ILE A 45 -5.80 -6.58 2.62
N TRP A 46 -6.36 -5.38 2.76
CA TRP A 46 -7.39 -5.15 3.75
C TRP A 46 -8.63 -5.98 3.47
N GLU A 47 -9.13 -5.96 2.23
CA GLU A 47 -10.32 -6.71 1.81
C GLU A 47 -10.14 -8.21 2.07
N TYR A 48 -8.98 -8.77 1.74
CA TYR A 48 -8.69 -10.18 1.97
C TYR A 48 -8.77 -10.56 3.45
N ILE A 49 -8.17 -9.78 4.35
CA ILE A 49 -8.14 -10.09 5.79
C ILE A 49 -9.48 -9.76 6.46
N ALA A 50 -10.15 -8.70 6.03
CA ALA A 50 -11.37 -8.19 6.63
C ALA A 50 -12.57 -9.15 6.49
N VAL A 51 -12.52 -10.07 5.51
CA VAL A 51 -13.49 -11.17 5.39
C VAL A 51 -13.54 -12.02 6.66
N ASP A 52 -12.38 -12.27 7.28
CA ASP A 52 -12.28 -13.08 8.50
C ASP A 52 -12.21 -12.22 9.77
N ASP A 53 -11.41 -11.14 9.75
CA ASP A 53 -11.20 -10.27 10.91
C ASP A 53 -10.80 -8.83 10.49
N VAL A 54 -11.77 -7.92 10.59
CA VAL A 54 -11.59 -6.48 10.32
C VAL A 54 -10.56 -5.83 11.27
N THR A 55 -10.48 -6.29 12.52
CA THR A 55 -9.51 -5.75 13.48
C THR A 55 -8.09 -6.15 13.08
N ALA A 56 -7.90 -7.41 12.65
CA ALA A 56 -6.63 -7.87 12.11
C ALA A 56 -6.26 -7.11 10.83
N ALA A 57 -7.22 -6.85 9.93
CA ALA A 57 -6.99 -6.08 8.70
C ALA A 57 -6.46 -4.68 9.01
N ASN A 58 -7.12 -3.96 9.93
CA ASN A 58 -6.67 -2.64 10.37
C ASN A 58 -5.28 -2.68 11.01
N ALA A 59 -5.00 -3.70 11.84
CA ALA A 59 -3.69 -3.86 12.47
C ALA A 59 -2.56 -4.11 11.45
N VAL A 60 -2.84 -4.83 10.37
CA VAL A 60 -1.89 -5.04 9.27
C VAL A 60 -1.64 -3.74 8.51
N LEU A 61 -2.69 -3.00 8.13
CA LEU A 61 -2.54 -1.73 7.43
C LEU A 61 -1.75 -0.71 8.26
N ASN A 62 -2.10 -0.54 9.53
CA ASN A 62 -1.36 0.34 10.44
C ASN A 62 0.13 -0.02 10.49
N ARG A 63 0.43 -1.33 10.55
CA ARG A 63 1.83 -1.77 10.60
C ARG A 63 2.58 -1.51 9.31
N ILE A 64 1.91 -1.65 8.16
CA ILE A 64 2.50 -1.32 6.86
C ILE A 64 2.78 0.18 6.79
N THR A 65 1.81 1.02 7.13
CA THR A 65 1.97 2.48 7.07
C THR A 65 3.03 3.00 8.03
N ASP A 66 3.09 2.48 9.27
CA ASP A 66 4.16 2.81 10.21
C ASP A 66 5.55 2.46 9.63
N THR A 67 5.63 1.36 8.88
CA THR A 67 6.86 0.94 8.22
C THR A 67 7.20 1.86 7.06
N LEU A 68 6.22 2.32 6.28
CA LEU A 68 6.44 3.29 5.21
C LEU A 68 6.96 4.62 5.73
N ASP A 69 6.39 5.13 6.83
CA ASP A 69 6.85 6.37 7.45
C ASP A 69 8.30 6.24 7.95
N TRP A 70 8.63 5.11 8.59
CA TRP A 70 10.00 4.81 9.00
C TRP A 70 10.96 4.67 7.81
N LEU A 71 10.54 4.03 6.72
CA LEU A 71 11.34 3.90 5.49
C LEU A 71 11.54 5.25 4.80
N ALA A 72 10.60 6.18 4.89
CA ALA A 72 10.77 7.54 4.37
C ALA A 72 11.90 8.29 5.10
N GLU A 73 12.08 8.04 6.39
CA GLU A 73 13.19 8.57 7.20
C GLU A 73 14.50 7.80 6.99
N THR A 74 14.41 6.51 6.66
CA THR A 74 15.56 5.62 6.43
C THR A 74 15.50 4.91 5.07
N PRO A 75 15.55 5.64 3.92
CA PRO A 75 15.29 5.04 2.61
C PRO A 75 16.27 3.91 2.22
N MET A 76 17.42 3.83 2.87
CA MET A 76 18.43 2.80 2.59
C MET A 76 18.25 1.51 3.42
N ALA A 77 17.28 1.44 4.33
CA ALA A 77 17.09 0.28 5.20
C ALA A 77 16.61 -0.99 4.47
N GLY A 78 15.86 -0.84 3.37
CA GLY A 78 15.45 -1.96 2.52
C GLY A 78 16.63 -2.64 1.82
N ARG A 79 16.46 -3.91 1.47
CA ARG A 79 17.42 -4.67 0.64
C ARG A 79 17.35 -4.17 -0.80
N ALA A 80 18.49 -3.86 -1.42
CA ALA A 80 18.54 -3.55 -2.84
C ALA A 80 18.10 -4.75 -3.69
N ARG A 81 17.28 -4.51 -4.72
CA ARG A 81 16.75 -5.51 -5.65
C ARG A 81 17.09 -5.14 -7.11
N PRO A 82 18.38 -5.02 -7.47
CA PRO A 82 18.78 -4.64 -8.82
C PRO A 82 18.30 -5.64 -9.89
N GLU A 83 17.99 -6.88 -9.50
CA GLU A 83 17.42 -7.89 -10.37
C GLU A 83 15.97 -7.62 -10.79
N LEU A 84 15.26 -6.73 -10.08
CA LEU A 84 13.87 -6.35 -10.35
C LEU A 84 13.77 -4.95 -10.97
N GLY A 85 14.74 -4.06 -10.70
CA GLY A 85 14.74 -2.70 -11.22
C GLY A 85 15.90 -1.86 -10.67
N ALA A 86 16.30 -0.83 -11.42
CA ALA A 86 17.37 0.06 -11.00
C ALA A 86 16.93 0.92 -9.79
N GLY A 87 17.73 0.91 -8.71
CA GLY A 87 17.41 1.67 -7.50
C GLY A 87 16.29 1.09 -6.65
N LEU A 88 15.67 -0.01 -7.08
CA LEU A 88 14.59 -0.67 -6.36
C LEU A 88 15.09 -1.30 -5.06
N ARG A 89 14.29 -1.18 -4.02
CA ARG A 89 14.52 -1.77 -2.71
C ARG A 89 13.28 -2.50 -2.23
N SER A 90 13.49 -3.54 -1.43
CA SER A 90 12.41 -4.30 -0.79
C SER A 90 12.60 -4.34 0.73
N PHE A 91 11.51 -4.22 1.48
CA PHE A 91 11.49 -4.40 2.93
C PHE A 91 10.33 -5.31 3.35
N ALA A 92 10.60 -6.31 4.19
CA ALA A 92 9.59 -7.28 4.62
C ALA A 92 8.87 -6.81 5.88
N VAL A 93 7.54 -6.88 5.90
CA VAL A 93 6.68 -6.57 7.05
C VAL A 93 5.52 -7.56 7.13
N ARG A 94 5.44 -8.33 8.23
CA ARG A 94 4.33 -9.26 8.51
C ARG A 94 3.90 -10.16 7.33
N GLY A 95 4.86 -10.70 6.58
CA GLY A 95 4.56 -11.58 5.44
C GLY A 95 4.28 -10.85 4.13
N TYR A 96 4.29 -9.52 4.13
CA TYR A 96 4.26 -8.68 2.93
C TYR A 96 5.66 -8.11 2.64
N SER A 97 5.93 -7.79 1.38
CA SER A 97 7.13 -7.13 0.90
C SER A 97 6.74 -5.79 0.29
N ILE A 98 7.26 -4.72 0.88
CA ILE A 98 7.14 -3.35 0.38
C ILE A 98 8.24 -3.14 -0.64
N PHE A 99 7.89 -2.78 -1.87
CA PHE A 99 8.83 -2.39 -2.92
C PHE A 99 8.80 -0.88 -3.12
N TYR A 100 9.96 -0.25 -3.04
CA TYR A 100 10.06 1.20 -3.07
C TYR A 100 11.40 1.65 -3.66
N THR A 101 11.47 2.90 -4.11
CA THR A 101 12.71 3.59 -4.48
C THR A 101 12.94 4.77 -3.52
N PRO A 102 14.20 5.07 -3.16
CA PRO A 102 14.52 6.32 -2.48
C PRO A 102 14.19 7.51 -3.38
N GLY A 103 13.29 8.38 -2.92
CA GLY A 103 12.93 9.63 -3.57
C GLY A 103 13.79 10.82 -3.10
N GLY A 104 13.67 11.95 -3.80
CA GLY A 104 14.30 13.20 -3.38
C GLY A 104 13.66 13.79 -2.12
N GLY A 105 14.44 14.48 -1.28
CA GLY A 105 13.93 15.27 -0.16
C GLY A 105 13.34 14.46 1.01
N ASN A 106 14.00 13.37 1.42
CA ASN A 106 13.57 12.47 2.49
C ASN A 106 12.19 11.86 2.24
N SER A 107 11.96 11.41 1.00
CA SER A 107 10.77 10.67 0.64
C SER A 107 11.09 9.33 0.01
N ILE A 108 10.13 8.42 0.01
CA ILE A 108 10.18 7.19 -0.78
C ILE A 108 9.01 7.17 -1.76
N ASP A 109 9.25 6.65 -2.95
CA ASP A 109 8.19 6.29 -3.89
C ASP A 109 7.91 4.80 -3.69
N VAL A 110 6.67 4.46 -3.33
CA VAL A 110 6.23 3.10 -3.02
C VAL A 110 5.53 2.56 -4.26
N LEU A 111 6.09 1.48 -4.82
CA LEU A 111 5.66 0.94 -6.11
C LEU A 111 4.60 -0.15 -5.93
N ARG A 112 4.86 -1.10 -5.03
CA ARG A 112 4.01 -2.29 -4.81
C ARG A 112 4.13 -2.76 -3.36
N ILE A 113 3.09 -3.39 -2.84
CA ILE A 113 3.06 -4.06 -1.53
C ILE A 113 2.52 -5.48 -1.72
N MET A 114 3.42 -6.44 -1.88
CA MET A 114 3.07 -7.77 -2.34
C MET A 114 3.16 -8.79 -1.19
N HIS A 115 2.26 -9.78 -1.17
CA HIS A 115 2.38 -10.89 -0.23
C HIS A 115 3.64 -11.71 -0.56
N GLY A 116 4.43 -12.11 0.43
CA GLY A 116 5.70 -12.83 0.24
C GLY A 116 5.59 -14.24 -0.36
N ARG A 117 4.37 -14.65 -0.75
CA ARG A 117 4.08 -15.90 -1.48
C ARG A 117 3.71 -15.64 -2.94
N GLN A 118 3.50 -14.39 -3.33
CA GLN A 118 3.28 -14.03 -4.72
C GLN A 118 4.59 -14.20 -5.48
N ASN A 119 4.48 -14.58 -6.75
CA ASN A 119 5.61 -14.56 -7.64
C ASN A 119 5.94 -13.10 -7.96
N ILE A 120 7.19 -12.70 -7.76
CA ILE A 120 7.65 -11.32 -7.94
C ILE A 120 8.56 -11.31 -9.15
N GLU A 121 8.12 -10.66 -10.22
CA GLU A 121 8.83 -10.61 -11.48
C GLU A 121 9.22 -9.17 -11.83
N PRO A 122 10.25 -8.93 -12.67
CA PRO A 122 10.58 -7.58 -13.13
C PRO A 122 9.41 -6.87 -13.85
N ASP A 123 8.47 -7.64 -14.42
CA ASP A 123 7.26 -7.12 -15.07
C ASP A 123 6.35 -6.33 -14.11
N ASP A 124 6.36 -6.69 -12.82
CA ASP A 124 5.59 -6.02 -11.78
C ASP A 124 6.05 -4.58 -11.51
N PHE A 125 7.23 -4.21 -12.00
CA PHE A 125 7.86 -2.91 -11.79
C PHE A 125 8.16 -2.20 -13.10
N LYS A 126 7.48 -2.51 -14.21
CA LYS A 126 7.64 -1.73 -15.43
C LYS A 126 7.13 -0.29 -15.21
N ASP A 127 7.82 0.69 -15.81
CA ASP A 127 7.41 2.11 -15.86
C ASP A 127 7.57 2.96 -14.58
N HIS A 128 8.51 2.61 -13.68
CA HIS A 128 8.81 3.44 -12.49
C HIS A 128 9.85 4.53 -12.68
#